data_AF-A0A6B2LNQ3-F1
#
_entry.id   AF-A0A6B2LNQ3-F1
#
_cell.length_a   1.000
_cell.length_b   1.000
_cell.length_c   1.000
_cell.angle_alpha   90.00
_cell.angle_beta   90.00
_cell.angle_gamma   90.00
#
_symmetry.space_group_name_H-M   'P 1'
#
loop_
_entity.id
_entity.type
_entity.pdbx_description
1 polymer ?
#
loop_
_entity_poly.entity_id
_entity_poly.type
_entity_poly.pdbx_seq_one_letter_code
_entity_poly.pdbx_strand_id
1 'polypeptide(L)'
;MCYRGYHRTNNACNPQCGDSIAVPPEECDSGSGCSSNCQCGSGWTISVPLSVDCTDIDECSFPNIRKTCDHECINEPGTYECGCYTGYTLVNTTKCIPKPCVFGEWSSWGIV
;
A
#
# COMPACT_ATOMS: atom_id res chain seq x y z
N MET A 1 -22.06 24.59 13.74
CA MET A 1 -21.50 24.84 12.39
C MET A 1 -20.05 24.38 12.41
N CYS A 2 -19.59 23.67 11.38
CA CYS A 2 -18.18 23.26 11.24
C CYS A 2 -17.46 24.17 10.25
N TYR A 3 -16.13 24.21 10.35
CA TYR A 3 -15.28 24.91 9.39
C TYR A 3 -15.23 24.16 8.06
N ARG A 4 -14.69 24.80 7.02
CA ARG A 4 -14.35 24.13 5.75
C ARG A 4 -13.35 23.00 6.01
N GLY A 5 -13.47 21.86 5.32
CA GLY A 5 -12.71 20.62 5.61
C GLY A 5 -13.37 19.69 6.63
N TYR A 6 -14.50 20.08 7.24
CA TYR A 6 -15.11 19.30 8.33
C TYR A 6 -16.60 19.04 8.13
N HIS A 7 -17.03 17.81 8.42
CA HIS A 7 -18.43 17.38 8.44
C HIS A 7 -18.93 17.11 9.87
N ARG A 8 -20.25 17.22 10.08
CA ARG A 8 -20.86 16.96 11.40
C ARG A 8 -21.25 15.50 11.55
N THR A 9 -20.72 14.84 12.58
CA THR A 9 -21.15 13.49 13.01
C THR A 9 -21.26 13.46 14.52
N ASN A 10 -22.39 12.99 15.08
CA ASN A 10 -22.64 12.92 16.53
C ASN A 10 -22.35 14.24 17.29
N ASN A 11 -22.78 15.37 16.74
CA ASN A 11 -22.49 16.72 17.25
C ASN A 11 -21.00 17.15 17.29
N ALA A 12 -20.07 16.32 16.81
CA ALA A 12 -18.67 16.68 16.61
C ALA A 12 -18.41 17.10 15.15
N CYS A 13 -17.39 17.93 14.95
CA CYS A 13 -16.83 18.23 13.62
C CYS A 13 -15.68 17.27 13.37
N ASN A 14 -15.82 16.39 12.38
CA ASN A 14 -14.77 15.45 11.97
C ASN A 14 -14.21 15.88 10.61
N PRO A 15 -12.90 15.71 10.39
CA PRO A 15 -12.30 16.09 9.13
C PRO A 15 -12.88 15.24 7.99
N GLN A 16 -12.85 15.73 6.76
CA GLN A 16 -13.57 15.14 5.64
C GLN A 16 -12.66 14.92 4.44
N CYS A 17 -12.10 13.72 4.34
CA CYS A 17 -11.23 13.36 3.23
C CYS A 17 -11.95 13.39 1.86
N GLY A 18 -11.27 13.88 0.83
CA GLY A 18 -11.69 13.92 -0.56
C GLY A 18 -12.45 15.18 -0.97
N ASP A 19 -12.32 16.27 -0.20
CA ASP A 19 -13.02 17.54 -0.43
C ASP A 19 -12.14 18.65 -1.06
N SER A 20 -10.87 18.34 -1.34
CA SER A 20 -9.83 19.24 -1.86
C SER A 20 -9.38 20.34 -0.88
N ILE A 21 -9.57 20.14 0.43
CA ILE A 21 -9.23 21.10 1.48
C ILE A 21 -8.32 20.43 2.52
N ALA A 22 -7.05 20.85 2.59
CA ALA A 22 -6.14 20.47 3.69
C ALA A 22 -5.90 21.67 4.61
N VAL A 23 -6.35 21.58 5.86
CA VAL A 23 -6.23 22.63 6.88
C VAL A 23 -5.91 22.00 8.24
N PRO A 24 -4.94 22.49 9.04
CA PRO A 24 -4.61 21.85 10.32
C PRO A 24 -5.83 21.68 11.24
N PRO A 25 -6.07 20.50 11.87
CA PRO A 25 -5.28 19.25 11.87
C PRO A 25 -5.46 18.26 10.68
N GLU A 26 -6.18 18.62 9.64
CA GLU A 26 -6.28 17.87 8.37
C GLU A 26 -4.96 18.01 7.58
N GLU A 27 -4.09 17.01 7.70
CA GLU A 27 -2.76 16.99 7.06
C GLU A 27 -2.81 16.41 5.63
N CYS A 28 -3.86 15.67 5.28
CA CYS A 28 -4.08 15.13 3.94
C CYS A 28 -5.57 15.15 3.57
N ASP A 29 -5.88 15.19 2.28
CA ASP A 29 -7.27 15.24 1.82
C ASP A 29 -7.51 14.49 0.50
N SER A 30 -6.58 14.46 -0.45
CA SER A 30 -6.82 13.87 -1.77
C SER A 30 -5.79 12.77 -2.09
N GLY A 31 -6.02 11.53 -1.66
CA GLY A 31 -5.10 10.43 -2.01
C GLY A 31 -5.57 9.03 -1.63
N SER A 32 -5.07 8.02 -2.35
CA SER A 32 -5.17 6.62 -1.93
C SER A 32 -4.55 6.48 -0.53
N GLY A 33 -5.22 5.77 0.37
CA GLY A 33 -4.73 5.58 1.74
C GLY A 33 -5.08 6.66 2.78
N CYS A 34 -5.86 7.67 2.44
CA CYS A 34 -6.36 8.66 3.42
C CYS A 34 -7.31 8.02 4.46
N SER A 35 -7.15 8.37 5.75
CA SER A 35 -7.93 7.80 6.86
C SER A 35 -9.11 8.69 7.32
N SER A 36 -9.97 8.17 8.20
CA SER A 36 -11.13 8.90 8.76
C SER A 36 -10.76 10.11 9.64
N ASN A 37 -9.49 10.21 10.04
CA ASN A 37 -8.97 11.35 10.79
C ASN A 37 -8.20 12.34 9.88
N CYS A 38 -8.28 12.15 8.56
CA CYS A 38 -7.56 12.91 7.54
C CYS A 38 -6.05 13.05 7.81
N GLN A 39 -5.48 11.89 8.11
CA GLN A 39 -4.05 11.64 8.11
C GLN A 39 -3.78 10.50 7.14
N CYS A 40 -2.59 10.46 6.54
CA CYS A 40 -2.20 9.32 5.71
C CYS A 40 -2.26 8.04 6.55
N GLY A 41 -2.96 7.05 6.03
CA GLY A 41 -3.06 5.72 6.64
C GLY A 41 -1.71 5.00 6.61
N SER A 42 -1.66 3.86 7.28
CA SER A 42 -0.46 3.01 7.27
C SER A 42 -0.07 2.63 5.84
N GLY A 43 1.23 2.70 5.53
CA GLY A 43 1.76 2.49 4.18
C GLY A 43 1.75 3.72 3.28
N TRP A 44 1.33 4.89 3.80
CA TRP A 44 1.26 6.13 3.03
C TRP A 44 1.94 7.28 3.75
N THR A 45 2.50 8.22 2.99
CA THR A 45 3.22 9.39 3.49
C THR A 45 2.94 10.64 2.67
N ILE A 46 3.24 11.80 3.23
CA ILE A 46 3.20 13.09 2.53
C ILE A 46 4.57 13.33 1.90
N SER A 47 4.65 13.23 0.57
CA SER A 47 5.92 13.42 -0.16
C SER A 47 6.42 14.87 -0.14
N VAL A 48 5.54 15.86 -0.01
CA VAL A 48 5.92 17.28 0.10
C VAL A 48 5.14 18.00 1.20
N PRO A 49 5.75 18.88 2.02
CA PRO A 49 5.10 19.54 3.17
C PRO A 49 3.87 20.41 2.87
N LEU A 50 3.56 20.65 1.59
CA LEU A 50 2.38 21.38 1.11
C LEU A 50 1.48 20.51 0.22
N SER A 51 1.72 19.20 0.17
CA SER A 51 0.89 18.23 -0.54
C SER A 51 -0.39 18.02 0.22
N VAL A 52 -1.49 17.87 -0.50
CA VAL A 52 -2.73 17.31 0.05
C VAL A 52 -2.88 15.81 -0.26
N ASP A 53 -1.91 15.27 -1.01
CA ASP A 53 -1.93 13.91 -1.52
C ASP A 53 -1.07 12.98 -0.65
N CYS A 54 -1.68 11.86 -0.25
CA CYS A 54 -0.96 10.73 0.31
C CYS A 54 -0.32 9.93 -0.83
N THR A 55 1.00 9.79 -0.75
CA THR A 55 1.80 8.97 -1.65
C THR A 55 2.17 7.68 -0.96
N ASP A 56 2.14 6.59 -1.72
CA ASP A 56 2.52 5.27 -1.26
C ASP A 56 3.97 5.27 -0.74
N ILE A 57 4.20 4.60 0.38
CA ILE A 57 5.55 4.36 0.89
C ILE A 57 6.08 3.14 0.17
N ASP A 58 7.10 3.31 -0.67
CA ASP A 58 7.78 2.15 -1.25
C ASP A 58 8.56 1.40 -0.18
N GLU A 59 7.95 0.39 0.46
CA GLU A 59 8.63 -0.32 1.54
C GLU A 59 9.78 -1.18 1.00
N CYS A 60 9.70 -1.62 -0.26
CA CYS A 60 10.76 -2.38 -0.92
C CYS A 60 12.03 -1.55 -1.19
N SER A 61 11.93 -0.22 -1.17
CA SER A 61 13.10 0.67 -1.19
C SER A 61 13.92 0.61 0.11
N PHE A 62 13.36 0.11 1.22
CA PHE A 62 14.11 -0.06 2.47
C PHE A 62 14.85 -1.41 2.50
N PRO A 63 16.19 -1.43 2.68
CA PRO A 63 16.96 -2.67 2.65
C PRO A 63 16.55 -3.71 3.70
N ASN A 64 16.02 -3.29 4.84
CA ASN A 64 15.54 -4.21 5.87
C ASN A 64 14.26 -4.94 5.46
N ILE A 65 13.34 -4.29 4.75
CA ILE A 65 12.12 -4.90 4.23
C ILE A 65 12.42 -5.71 2.97
N ARG A 66 13.20 -5.16 2.04
CA ARG A 66 13.60 -5.89 0.83
C ARG A 66 14.27 -7.25 1.13
N LYS A 67 15.00 -7.34 2.25
CA LYS A 67 15.67 -8.57 2.70
C LYS A 67 14.78 -9.53 3.48
N THR A 68 13.54 -9.18 3.83
CA THR A 68 12.60 -10.13 4.44
C THR A 68 12.05 -11.12 3.42
N CYS A 69 11.99 -10.75 2.15
CA CYS A 69 11.59 -11.62 1.05
C CYS A 69 12.76 -12.52 0.61
N ASP A 70 12.49 -13.81 0.40
CA ASP A 70 13.50 -14.76 -0.09
C ASP A 70 13.98 -14.43 -1.50
N HIS A 71 13.08 -14.03 -2.40
CA HIS A 71 13.40 -13.74 -3.80
C HIS A 71 13.20 -12.26 -4.14
N GLU A 72 11.96 -11.83 -4.36
CA GLU A 72 11.64 -10.47 -4.77
C GLU A 72 10.68 -9.81 -3.79
N CYS A 73 10.86 -8.51 -3.57
CA CYS A 73 9.91 -7.64 -2.88
C CYS A 73 9.17 -6.85 -3.96
N ILE A 74 7.85 -6.88 -3.91
CA ILE A 74 6.94 -6.24 -4.84
C ILE A 74 6.21 -5.15 -4.04
N ASN A 75 6.37 -3.90 -4.47
CA ASN A 75 5.70 -2.78 -3.84
C ASN A 75 4.25 -2.70 -4.30
N GLU A 76 3.31 -2.69 -3.37
CA GLU A 76 1.87 -2.64 -3.62
C GLU A 76 1.27 -1.38 -2.98
N PRO A 77 0.14 -0.85 -3.46
CA PRO A 77 -0.43 0.36 -2.85
C PRO A 77 -0.79 0.17 -1.37
N GLY A 78 -0.10 0.89 -0.49
CA GLY A 78 -0.22 0.89 0.96
C GLY A 78 0.46 -0.28 1.66
N THR A 79 1.21 -1.12 0.93
CA THR A 79 1.85 -2.31 1.48
C THR A 79 2.93 -2.88 0.55
N TYR A 80 3.46 -4.04 0.90
CA TYR A 80 4.32 -4.79 0.01
C TYR A 80 4.02 -6.27 0.14
N GLU A 81 4.35 -7.02 -0.90
CA GLU A 81 4.31 -8.47 -0.88
C GLU A 81 5.62 -9.07 -1.38
N CYS A 82 5.93 -10.29 -0.95
CA CYS A 82 7.05 -11.02 -1.49
C CYS A 82 6.61 -11.88 -2.66
N GLY A 83 7.33 -11.80 -3.77
CA GLY A 83 7.15 -12.66 -4.93
C GLY A 83 8.15 -13.82 -4.93
N CYS A 84 7.83 -14.86 -5.72
CA CYS A 84 8.76 -15.95 -6.00
C CYS A 84 8.93 -16.10 -7.50
N TYR A 85 10.19 -16.24 -7.93
CA TYR A 85 10.52 -16.57 -9.31
C TYR A 85 9.81 -17.83 -9.83
N THR A 86 9.68 -17.91 -11.15
CA THR A 86 9.08 -19.05 -11.85
C THR A 86 9.69 -20.38 -11.39
N GLY A 87 8.82 -21.34 -11.08
CA GLY A 87 9.23 -22.64 -10.53
C GLY A 87 9.26 -22.69 -9.01
N TYR A 88 8.89 -21.63 -8.30
CA TYR A 88 8.78 -21.58 -6.83
C TYR A 88 7.39 -21.15 -6.37
N THR A 89 7.02 -21.52 -5.14
CA THR A 89 5.76 -21.14 -4.49
C THR A 89 6.06 -20.38 -3.21
N LEU A 90 5.31 -19.30 -2.99
CA LEU A 90 5.39 -18.50 -1.77
C LEU A 90 4.74 -19.23 -0.59
N VAL A 91 5.43 -19.27 0.53
CA VAL A 91 5.03 -19.89 1.79
C VAL A 91 5.27 -18.88 2.90
N ASN A 92 4.35 -18.79 3.87
CA ASN A 92 4.44 -17.85 5.00
C ASN A 92 4.75 -16.41 4.55
N THR A 93 4.17 -15.99 3.41
CA THR A 93 4.25 -14.65 2.79
C THR A 93 5.66 -14.12 2.47
N THR A 94 6.72 -14.86 2.78
CA THR A 94 8.11 -14.39 2.69
C THR A 94 9.08 -15.45 2.15
N LYS A 95 8.75 -16.73 2.28
CA LYS A 95 9.61 -17.86 1.91
C LYS A 95 9.25 -18.43 0.55
N CYS A 96 10.26 -18.76 -0.26
CA CYS A 96 10.05 -19.38 -1.56
C CYS A 96 10.56 -20.81 -1.55
N ILE A 97 9.66 -21.78 -1.76
CA ILE A 97 10.02 -23.19 -1.90
C ILE A 97 9.89 -23.62 -3.36
N PRO A 98 10.77 -24.50 -3.88
CA PRO A 98 10.61 -25.04 -5.22
C PRO A 98 9.23 -25.70 -5.38
N LYS A 99 8.55 -25.40 -6.49
CA LYS A 99 7.35 -26.13 -6.88
C LYS A 99 7.73 -27.60 -7.02
N PRO A 100 6.90 -28.53 -6.52
CA PRO A 100 7.15 -29.94 -6.76
C PRO A 100 7.19 -30.16 -8.27
N CYS A 101 8.22 -30.86 -8.75
CA CYS A 101 8.29 -31.33 -10.13
C CYS A 101 7.21 -32.39 -10.32
N VAL A 102 5.97 -31.98 -10.55
CA VAL A 102 4.90 -32.88 -10.97
C VAL A 102 5.12 -33.16 -12.45
N PHE A 103 5.52 -34.40 -12.76
CA PHE A 103 5.43 -34.96 -14.11
C PHE A 103 3.95 -34.96 -14.52
N GLY A 104 3.43 -33.85 -15.08
CA GLY A 104 2.03 -33.80 -15.50
C GLY A 104 1.41 -32.46 -15.89
N GLU A 105 1.93 -31.29 -15.48
CA GLU A 105 1.26 -30.02 -15.82
C GLU A 105 2.10 -29.16 -16.76
N TRP A 106 1.86 -29.38 -18.05
CA TRP A 106 2.23 -28.48 -19.14
C TRP A 106 1.31 -27.26 -19.11
N SER A 107 1.82 -26.12 -18.67
CA SER A 107 1.23 -24.81 -18.95
C SER A 107 2.38 -23.81 -19.05
N SER A 108 2.58 -23.03 -20.11
CA SER A 108 1.77 -22.76 -21.29
C SER A 108 2.67 -22.12 -22.35
N TRP A 109 3.34 -22.92 -23.17
CA TRP A 109 3.63 -22.61 -24.58
C TRP A 109 3.66 -23.96 -25.27
N GLY A 110 2.54 -24.30 -25.90
CA GLY A 110 2.42 -25.50 -26.72
C GLY A 110 3.53 -25.49 -27.77
N ILE A 111 4.17 -26.64 -27.92
CA ILE A 111 5.03 -26.93 -29.06
C ILE A 111 4.15 -26.80 -30.31
N VAL A 112 4.53 -25.91 -31.21
CA VAL A 112 4.28 -26.02 -32.65
C VAL A 112 5.62 -26.27 -33.33
#